data_AF-A0A933XYS9-F1
#
_entry.id   AF-A0A933XYS9-F1
#
_cell.length_a   1.000
_cell.length_b   1.000
_cell.length_c   1.000
_cell.angle_alpha   90.00
_cell.angle_beta   90.00
_cell.angle_gamma   90.00
#
_symmetry.space_group_name_H-M   'P 1'
#
loop_
_entity.id
_entity.type
_entity.pdbx_description
1 polymer ?
#
loop_
_entity_poly.entity_id
_entity_poly.type
_entity_poly.pdbx_seq_one_letter_code
_entity_poly.pdbx_strand_id
1 'polypeptide(L)'
;MREDGVESFLRDREGKEVVSAMDVRSLTALADATGGTFLASTQSPTPLSDLYHKRIKQLEARVYETGEERVPHDRFQWFLALALGCMLAELALRERRSGGVGAN
;
A
#
# COMPACT_ATOMS: atom_id res chain seq x y z
N MET A 1 -37.49 -7.65 18.02
CA MET A 1 -37.71 -8.53 19.18
C MET A 1 -39.21 -8.76 19.27
N ARG A 2 -39.69 -9.98 19.02
CA ARG A 2 -41.11 -10.37 19.13
C ARG A 2 -41.28 -11.17 20.41
N GLU A 3 -42.37 -10.94 21.13
CA GLU A 3 -42.63 -11.44 22.50
C GLU A 3 -42.95 -12.95 22.62
N ASP A 4 -42.96 -13.69 21.50
CA ASP A 4 -43.17 -15.14 21.50
C ASP A 4 -41.85 -15.83 21.13
N GLY A 5 -40.97 -16.02 22.11
CA GLY A 5 -39.60 -16.48 21.95
C GLY A 5 -39.45 -17.96 21.55
N VAL A 6 -39.96 -18.35 20.39
CA VAL A 6 -39.66 -19.66 19.78
C VAL A 6 -38.46 -19.50 18.86
N GLU A 7 -37.27 -19.81 19.38
CA GLU A 7 -36.09 -20.04 18.54
C GLU A 7 -36.38 -21.25 17.63
N SER A 8 -36.50 -21.02 16.33
CA SER A 8 -36.65 -22.11 15.35
C SER A 8 -35.59 -21.98 14.27
N PHE A 9 -34.96 -23.11 13.93
CA PHE A 9 -33.97 -23.16 12.87
C PHE A 9 -34.58 -22.83 11.51
N LEU A 10 -33.77 -22.25 10.62
CA LEU A 10 -34.18 -21.91 9.27
C LEU A 10 -34.57 -23.20 8.53
N ARG A 11 -35.80 -23.25 8.02
CA ARG A 11 -36.33 -24.39 7.26
C ARG A 11 -36.38 -24.05 5.77
N ASP A 12 -36.13 -25.04 4.93
CA ASP A 12 -36.31 -24.93 3.48
C ASP A 12 -37.81 -24.97 3.10
N ARG A 13 -38.10 -24.89 1.79
CA ARG A 13 -39.47 -24.94 1.26
C ARG A 13 -40.19 -26.27 1.55
N GLU A 14 -39.47 -27.31 1.93
CA GLU A 14 -39.97 -28.65 2.22
C GLU A 14 -40.09 -28.90 3.74
N GLY A 15 -39.77 -27.89 4.56
CA GLY A 15 -39.88 -27.93 6.02
C GLY A 15 -38.69 -28.60 6.72
N LYS A 16 -37.60 -28.89 6.01
CA LYS A 16 -36.39 -29.50 6.56
C LYS A 16 -35.42 -28.41 7.04
N GLU A 17 -34.71 -28.71 8.11
CA GLU A 17 -33.71 -27.80 8.69
C GLU A 17 -32.53 -27.59 7.73
N VAL A 18 -32.20 -26.32 7.46
CA VAL A 18 -31.09 -25.93 6.60
C VAL A 18 -29.80 -25.96 7.41
N VAL A 19 -28.96 -26.96 7.17
CA VAL A 19 -27.62 -27.05 7.75
C VAL A 19 -26.62 -26.44 6.78
N SER A 20 -26.07 -25.28 7.11
CA SER A 20 -24.98 -24.65 6.35
C SER A 20 -23.63 -25.16 6.87
N ALA A 21 -23.01 -26.08 6.13
CA ALA A 21 -21.67 -26.58 6.43
C ALA A 21 -20.61 -25.89 5.56
N MET A 22 -19.42 -25.65 6.12
CA MET A 22 -18.28 -25.10 5.37
C MET A 22 -17.68 -26.18 4.46
N ASP A 23 -17.69 -25.94 3.15
CA ASP A 23 -16.97 -26.79 2.19
C ASP A 23 -15.54 -26.27 1.97
N VAL A 24 -14.61 -26.84 2.73
CA VAL A 24 -13.18 -26.53 2.64
C VAL A 24 -12.62 -26.81 1.26
N ARG A 25 -13.11 -27.84 0.54
CA ARG A 25 -12.53 -28.25 -0.75
C ARG A 25 -12.76 -27.20 -1.82
N SER A 26 -13.99 -26.71 -1.93
CA SER A 26 -14.33 -25.64 -2.87
C SER A 26 -13.57 -24.34 -2.56
N LEU A 27 -13.41 -24.02 -1.28
CA LEU A 27 -12.68 -22.83 -0.85
C LEU A 27 -11.17 -22.92 -1.17
N THR A 28 -10.55 -24.09 -1.00
CA THR A 28 -9.16 -24.31 -1.41
C THR A 28 -9.00 -24.20 -2.91
N ALA A 29 -9.89 -24.82 -3.70
CA ALA A 29 -9.81 -24.76 -5.16
C ALA A 29 -9.94 -23.33 -5.71
N LEU A 30 -10.80 -22.50 -5.11
CA LEU A 30 -10.91 -21.07 -5.46
C LEU A 30 -9.65 -20.28 -5.12
N ALA A 31 -9.05 -20.55 -3.96
CA ALA A 31 -7.80 -19.91 -3.56
C ALA A 31 -6.66 -20.27 -4.54
N ASP A 32 -6.54 -21.54 -4.90
CA ASP A 32 -5.53 -22.00 -5.87
C ASP A 32 -5.75 -21.39 -7.26
N ALA A 33 -6.99 -21.31 -7.73
CA ALA A 33 -7.34 -20.72 -9.02
C ALA A 33 -7.05 -19.22 -9.11
N THR A 34 -7.11 -18.51 -7.98
CA THR A 34 -6.91 -17.05 -7.90
C THR A 34 -5.49 -16.67 -7.50
N GLY A 35 -4.62 -17.64 -7.22
CA GLY A 35 -3.29 -17.41 -6.66
C GLY A 35 -3.30 -16.95 -5.19
N GLY A 36 -4.45 -17.08 -4.52
CA GLY A 36 -4.62 -16.82 -3.09
C GLY A 36 -4.23 -18.02 -2.22
N THR A 37 -4.56 -17.98 -0.94
CA THR A 37 -4.38 -19.13 -0.03
C THR A 37 -5.52 -19.17 0.97
N PHE A 38 -6.15 -20.34 1.10
CA PHE A 38 -7.17 -20.60 2.09
C PHE A 38 -6.54 -21.07 3.40
N LEU A 39 -6.93 -20.47 4.53
CA LEU A 39 -6.47 -20.86 5.86
C LEU A 39 -7.69 -21.19 6.73
N ALA A 40 -7.81 -22.45 7.16
CA ALA A 40 -8.90 -22.84 8.05
C ALA A 40 -8.65 -22.29 9.47
N SER A 41 -9.68 -21.70 10.07
CA SER A 41 -9.62 -21.11 11.42
C SER A 41 -9.32 -22.14 12.52
N THR A 42 -9.52 -23.43 12.26
CA THR A 42 -9.22 -24.53 13.19
C THR A 42 -7.74 -24.88 13.30
N GLN A 43 -6.89 -24.38 12.39
CA GLN A 43 -5.47 -24.77 12.32
C GLN A 43 -4.52 -23.84 13.09
N SER A 44 -4.99 -22.72 13.63
CA SER A 44 -4.14 -21.79 14.40
C SER A 44 -4.96 -21.02 15.43
N PRO A 45 -4.45 -20.77 16.66
CA PRO A 45 -5.08 -19.89 17.64
C PRO A 45 -5.14 -18.42 17.18
N THR A 46 -4.27 -18.03 16.25
CA THR A 46 -4.17 -16.66 15.72
C THR A 46 -3.95 -16.68 14.19
N PRO A 47 -4.91 -17.18 13.40
CA PRO A 47 -4.75 -17.37 11.97
C PRO A 47 -4.64 -16.03 11.22
N LEU A 48 -5.30 -14.98 11.72
CA LEU A 48 -5.27 -13.65 11.11
C LEU A 48 -3.95 -12.92 11.34
N SER A 49 -3.34 -13.00 12.53
CA SER A 49 -2.10 -12.27 12.82
C SER A 49 -0.94 -12.81 12.00
N ASP A 50 -0.87 -14.13 11.86
CA ASP A 50 0.16 -14.82 11.09
C ASP A 50 0.01 -14.57 9.59
N LEU A 51 -1.22 -14.63 9.08
CA LEU A 51 -1.52 -14.29 7.68
C LEU A 51 -1.13 -12.84 7.35
N TYR A 52 -1.46 -11.92 8.26
CA TYR A 52 -1.16 -10.50 8.12
C TYR A 52 0.35 -10.24 8.08
N HIS A 53 1.11 -10.77 9.05
CA HIS A 53 2.55 -10.51 9.16
C HIS A 53 3.37 -11.23 8.09
N LYS A 54 3.02 -12.48 7.75
CA LYS A 54 3.85 -13.31 6.85
C LYS A 54 3.57 -13.04 5.37
N ARG A 55 2.35 -12.66 5.00
CA ARG A 55 1.96 -12.53 3.58
C ARG A 55 1.46 -11.14 3.21
N ILE A 56 0.49 -10.59 3.91
CA ILE A 56 -0.14 -9.32 3.51
C ILE A 56 0.88 -8.18 3.59
N LYS A 57 1.63 -8.07 4.69
CA LYS A 57 2.67 -7.04 4.86
C LYS A 57 3.77 -7.12 3.80
N GLN A 58 4.14 -8.33 3.36
CA GLN A 58 5.14 -8.53 2.31
C GLN A 58 4.61 -8.19 0.92
N LEU A 59 3.35 -8.51 0.63
CA LEU A 59 2.69 -8.09 -0.61
C LEU A 59 2.58 -6.56 -0.68
N GLU A 60 2.19 -5.91 0.41
CA GLU A 60 2.08 -4.45 0.48
C GLU A 60 3.45 -3.80 0.21
N ALA A 61 4.52 -4.28 0.86
CA ALA A 61 5.90 -3.84 0.59
C ALA A 61 6.30 -4.05 -0.88
N ARG A 62 5.97 -5.20 -1.47
CA ARG A 62 6.28 -5.51 -2.88
C ARG A 62 5.47 -4.64 -3.85
N VAL A 63 4.24 -4.28 -3.50
CA VAL A 63 3.40 -3.34 -4.28
C VAL A 63 3.97 -1.93 -4.19
N TYR A 64 4.50 -1.50 -3.04
CA TYR A 64 5.24 -0.23 -2.96
C TYR A 64 6.52 -0.26 -3.81
N GLU A 65 7.30 -1.36 -3.78
CA GLU A 65 8.51 -1.49 -4.60
C GLU A 65 8.22 -1.60 -6.11
N THR A 66 7.15 -2.29 -6.50
CA THR A 66 6.77 -2.45 -7.92
C THR A 66 5.97 -1.24 -8.44
N GLY A 67 5.33 -0.51 -7.52
CA GLY A 67 4.63 0.76 -7.74
C GLY A 67 5.51 1.99 -7.54
N GLU A 68 6.84 1.83 -7.45
CA GLU A 68 7.75 2.92 -7.78
C GLU A 68 7.64 3.17 -9.29
N GLU A 69 6.57 3.86 -9.68
CA GLU A 69 6.61 4.72 -10.85
C GLU A 69 7.92 5.50 -10.72
N ARG A 70 8.87 5.23 -11.62
CA ARG A 70 10.17 5.89 -11.62
C ARG A 70 9.92 7.37 -11.76
N VAL A 71 9.75 8.07 -10.65
CA VAL A 71 9.67 9.53 -10.61
C VAL A 71 10.99 9.97 -11.21
N PRO A 72 11.00 10.54 -12.41
CA PRO A 72 12.23 11.05 -12.99
C PRO A 72 12.74 12.05 -11.97
N HIS A 73 13.87 11.77 -11.32
CA HIS A 73 14.44 12.71 -10.37
C HIS A 73 14.63 14.03 -11.11
N ASP A 74 13.80 14.99 -10.73
CA ASP A 74 13.72 16.28 -11.35
C ASP A 74 15.09 16.94 -11.28
N ARG A 75 15.79 16.96 -12.42
CA ARG A 75 17.15 17.50 -12.55
C ARG A 75 17.18 19.03 -12.45
N PHE A 76 16.11 19.66 -11.95
CA PHE A 76 16.02 21.10 -11.70
C PHE A 76 17.12 21.59 -10.76
N GLN A 77 17.66 20.72 -9.91
CA GLN A 77 18.79 21.05 -9.03
C GLN A 77 20.03 21.52 -9.80
N TRP A 78 20.30 20.96 -10.99
CA TRP A 78 21.44 21.39 -11.81
C TRP A 78 21.24 22.79 -12.39
N PHE A 79 20.04 23.10 -12.85
CA PHE A 79 19.70 24.44 -13.33
C PHE A 79 19.74 25.47 -12.19
N LEU A 80 19.27 25.10 -11.01
CA LEU A 80 19.29 25.96 -9.83
C LEU A 80 20.72 26.21 -9.34
N ALA A 81 21.56 25.17 -9.30
CA ALA A 81 22.97 25.30 -8.94
C ALA A 81 23.74 26.20 -9.94
N LEU A 82 23.45 26.06 -11.24
CA LEU A 82 24.04 26.91 -12.28
C LEU A 82 23.61 28.37 -12.12
N ALA A 83 22.32 28.63 -11.88
CA ALA A 83 21.80 29.98 -11.64
C ALA A 83 22.45 30.62 -10.40
N LEU A 84 22.59 29.86 -9.32
CA LEU A 84 23.26 30.33 -8.10
C LEU A 84 24.74 30.65 -8.36
N GLY A 85 25.44 29.83 -9.15
CA GLY A 85 26.80 30.08 -9.57
C GLY A 85 26.94 31.37 -10.39
N CYS A 86 26.04 31.60 -11.36
CA CYS A 86 26.00 32.84 -12.13
C CYS A 86 25.75 34.07 -11.26
N MET A 87 24.84 33.98 -10.29
CA MET A 87 24.53 35.07 -9.36
C MET A 87 25.75 35.43 -8.49
N LEU A 88 26.47 34.44 -7.98
CA LEU A 88 27.71 34.67 -7.22
C LEU A 88 28.80 35.28 -8.10
N ALA A 89 28.93 34.83 -9.35
CA ALA A 89 29.87 35.39 -10.31
C ALA A 89 29.54 36.86 -10.64
N GLU A 90 28.27 37.20 -10.83
CA GLU A 90 27.83 38.58 -11.02
C GLU A 90 28.17 39.46 -9.83
N LEU A 91 27.89 39.00 -8.61
CA LEU A 91 28.23 39.74 -7.39
C LEU A 91 29.74 39.99 -7.27
N ALA A 92 30.56 38.95 -7.51
CA ALA A 92 32.01 39.06 -7.47
C ALA A 92 32.57 40.00 -8.57
N LEU A 93 31.99 39.99 -9.77
CA LEU A 93 32.34 40.89 -10.86
C LEU A 93 31.90 42.34 -10.59
N ARG A 94 30.74 42.52 -9.94
CA ARG A 94 30.20 43.83 -9.56
C ARG A 94 31.03 44.48 -8.47
N GLU A 95 31.47 43.71 -7.48
CA GLU A 95 32.38 44.19 -6.42
C GLU A 95 33.71 44.67 -7.02
N ARG A 96 34.26 43.91 -7.97
CA ARG A 96 35.49 44.30 -8.69
C ARG A 96 35.31 45.55 -9.55
N ARG A 97 34.13 45.78 -10.11
CA ARG A 97 33.83 46.98 -10.92
C ARG A 97 33.54 48.19 -10.03
N SER A 98 32.91 48.00 -8.86
CA SER A 98 32.68 49.04 -7.86
C SER A 98 33.98 49.50 -7.19
N GLY A 99 34.94 48.59 -6.98
CA GLY A 99 36.29 48.94 -6.51
C GLY A 99 37.15 49.70 -7.52
N GLY A 100 36.72 49.82 -8.79
CA GLY A 100 37.40 50.56 -9.85
C GLY A 100 36.75 51.92 -10.21
N VAL A 101 35.53 52.19 -9.76
CA VAL A 101 34.83 53.48 -9.96
C VAL A 101 34.76 54.20 -8.61
N GLY A 102 35.94 54.52 -8.09
CA GLY A 102 36.13 55.25 -6.84
C GLY A 102 37.57 55.72 -6.62
N ALA A 103 38.41 55.67 -7.66
CA ALA A 103 39.79 56.14 -7.63
C ALA A 103 40.12 56.92 -8.92
N ASN A 104 39.37 58.00 -9.17
CA ASN A 104 39.90 59.25 -9.73
C ASN A 104 38.92 60.38 -9.46
#